data_AF-A0A6B8RPT8-F1
#
_entry.id   AF-A0A6B8RPT8-F1
#
_cell.length_a   1.000
_cell.length_b   1.000
_cell.length_c   1.000
_cell.angle_alpha   90.00
_cell.angle_beta   90.00
_cell.angle_gamma   90.00
#
_symmetry.space_group_name_H-M   'P 1'
#
loop_
_entity.id
_entity.type
_entity.pdbx_description
1 polymer ?
#
loop_
_entity_poly.entity_id
_entity_poly.type
_entity_poly.pdbx_seq_one_letter_code
_entity_poly.pdbx_strand_id
1 'polypeptide(L)'
;MKSRTKILLGCICIIGGLLLSGCNSTLIDTTIASTPPTPSPTHEVVNVNLPVVQPVTALPTQSTSNEPTITKSSDQATVASNNAQQTLSTETKEKLPVFSSKQPQIMGLAIGEAQEKAIVQYGKPLETYIMEDPAEPITVYQYDGFSIGFNTTNGIQFVDVSSTKVNPGLSGLRLGQTSAQALELLGKPDKNTSYVISYNTKTAILKLDIDPKTKTIQSIKLFGVEES
;
A
#
# COMPACT_ATOMS: atom_id res chain seq x y z
N MET A 1 -10.40 -58.81 -9.06
CA MET A 1 -10.24 -58.06 -10.34
C MET A 1 -9.26 -56.93 -10.08
N LYS A 2 -8.02 -57.03 -10.63
CA LYS A 2 -7.47 -56.20 -11.73
C LYS A 2 -7.57 -54.69 -11.42
N SER A 3 -6.52 -53.87 -11.44
CA SER A 3 -5.14 -53.99 -11.91
C SER A 3 -4.32 -52.85 -11.28
N ARG A 4 -3.04 -53.12 -10.96
CA ARG A 4 -2.03 -52.10 -10.66
C ARG A 4 -1.43 -51.62 -11.99
N THR A 5 -1.26 -50.32 -12.18
CA THR A 5 -0.38 -49.80 -13.24
C THR A 5 0.47 -48.67 -12.67
N LYS A 6 1.76 -48.99 -12.45
CA LYS A 6 2.88 -48.03 -12.37
C LYS A 6 3.42 -47.87 -13.80
N ILE A 7 3.81 -46.67 -14.21
CA ILE A 7 4.65 -46.30 -15.38
C ILE A 7 4.90 -44.78 -15.22
N LEU A 8 6.03 -44.17 -15.51
CA LEU A 8 7.40 -44.60 -15.76
C LEU A 8 8.24 -43.31 -15.81
N LEU A 9 9.42 -43.39 -15.23
CA LEU A 9 10.68 -42.75 -15.58
C LEU A 9 10.72 -42.04 -16.95
N GLY A 10 11.22 -40.80 -16.98
CA GLY A 10 11.49 -40.04 -18.20
C GLY A 10 12.61 -39.01 -17.99
N CYS A 11 13.84 -39.51 -17.89
CA CYS A 11 15.08 -38.73 -17.92
C CYS A 11 15.35 -38.27 -19.35
N ILE A 12 15.43 -36.95 -19.60
CA ILE A 12 16.04 -36.42 -20.82
C ILE A 12 17.10 -35.39 -20.40
N CYS A 13 18.35 -35.82 -20.53
CA CYS A 13 19.50 -34.95 -20.63
C CYS A 13 19.49 -34.30 -22.02
N ILE A 14 19.53 -32.98 -22.11
CA ILE A 14 20.07 -32.31 -23.29
C ILE A 14 21.31 -31.56 -22.87
N ILE A 15 22.44 -32.17 -23.25
CA ILE A 15 23.76 -31.60 -23.31
C ILE A 15 23.78 -30.67 -24.52
N GLY A 16 24.19 -29.41 -24.35
CA GLY A 16 24.35 -28.48 -25.45
C GLY A 16 25.13 -27.25 -25.00
N GLY A 17 26.46 -27.37 -25.01
CA GLY A 17 27.36 -26.28 -24.68
C GLY A 17 27.31 -25.14 -25.69
N LEU A 18 27.52 -23.92 -25.19
CA LEU A 18 27.99 -22.81 -25.98
C LEU A 18 29.18 -22.17 -25.27
N LEU A 19 30.37 -22.46 -25.80
CA LEU A 19 31.56 -21.65 -25.60
C LEU A 19 31.35 -20.36 -26.40
N LEU A 20 31.68 -19.20 -25.84
CA LEU A 20 32.80 -18.37 -26.29
C LEU A 20 32.76 -16.98 -25.62
N SER A 21 33.96 -16.58 -25.22
CA SER A 21 34.36 -15.36 -24.55
C SER A 21 33.97 -14.08 -25.28
N GLY A 22 33.65 -13.04 -24.50
CA GLY A 22 33.47 -11.68 -24.99
C GLY A 22 33.65 -10.64 -23.89
N CYS A 23 34.84 -10.56 -23.28
CA CYS A 23 35.24 -9.37 -22.53
C CYS A 23 35.50 -8.25 -23.55
N ASN A 24 34.60 -7.27 -23.63
CA ASN A 24 34.90 -6.01 -24.31
C ASN A 24 34.92 -4.91 -23.25
N SER A 25 36.09 -4.71 -22.64
CA SER A 25 36.37 -3.56 -21.79
C SER A 25 36.66 -2.37 -22.68
N THR A 26 35.62 -1.63 -23.08
CA THR A 26 35.80 -0.32 -23.70
C THR A 26 36.14 0.69 -22.62
N LEU A 27 37.44 0.93 -22.45
CA LEU A 27 37.95 2.10 -21.74
C LEU A 27 37.66 3.34 -22.61
N ILE A 28 36.56 4.03 -22.31
CA ILE A 28 36.34 5.40 -22.76
C ILE A 28 37.07 6.34 -21.80
N ASP A 29 38.26 6.74 -22.24
CA ASP A 29 39.00 7.87 -21.67
C ASP A 29 38.24 9.15 -22.02
N THR A 30 37.28 9.53 -21.18
CA THR A 30 36.57 10.80 -21.32
C THR A 30 37.39 11.88 -20.63
N THR A 31 38.21 12.54 -21.43
CA THR A 31 38.83 13.82 -21.09
C THR A 31 37.73 14.86 -20.89
N ILE A 32 37.33 15.10 -19.64
CA ILE A 32 36.45 16.21 -19.28
C ILE A 32 37.35 17.44 -19.11
N ALA A 33 37.29 18.33 -20.10
CA ALA A 33 37.87 19.66 -20.01
C ALA A 33 37.19 20.43 -18.85
N SER A 34 37.98 20.80 -17.84
CA SER A 34 37.57 21.66 -16.74
C SER A 34 37.17 23.03 -17.27
N THR A 35 35.87 23.33 -17.27
CA THR A 35 35.38 24.71 -17.37
C THR A 35 35.28 25.31 -15.96
N PRO A 36 35.72 26.57 -15.77
CA PRO A 36 35.67 27.23 -14.47
C PRO A 36 34.21 27.51 -14.04
N PRO A 37 33.92 27.48 -12.73
CA PRO A 37 32.57 27.78 -12.24
C PRO A 37 32.19 29.24 -12.52
N THR A 38 31.05 29.40 -13.19
CA THR A 38 30.33 30.67 -13.34
C THR A 38 29.90 31.17 -11.96
N PRO A 39 30.11 32.45 -11.62
CA PRO A 39 29.67 33.01 -10.34
C PRO A 39 28.15 33.04 -10.23
N SER A 40 27.66 32.62 -9.06
CA SER A 40 26.26 32.66 -8.65
C SER A 40 25.67 34.07 -8.75
N PRO A 41 24.43 34.24 -9.24
CA PRO A 41 23.69 35.47 -9.01
C PRO A 41 23.30 35.57 -7.53
N THR A 42 23.81 36.63 -6.90
CA THR A 42 23.34 37.17 -5.62
C THR A 42 21.83 37.37 -5.68
N HIS A 43 21.08 36.53 -4.96
CA HIS A 43 19.67 36.80 -4.71
C HIS A 43 19.57 37.94 -3.69
N GLU A 44 19.14 39.09 -4.20
CA GLU A 44 18.64 40.24 -3.47
C GLU A 44 17.60 39.80 -2.42
N VAL A 45 17.84 40.16 -1.17
CA VAL A 45 16.88 40.02 -0.08
C VAL A 45 15.82 41.11 -0.28
N VAL A 46 14.75 40.78 -1.00
CA VAL A 46 13.54 41.60 -1.01
C VAL A 46 12.82 41.38 0.32
N ASN A 47 13.03 42.32 1.23
CA ASN A 47 12.33 42.44 2.50
C ASN A 47 10.87 42.83 2.23
N VAL A 48 9.98 41.84 2.05
CA VAL A 48 8.54 42.07 1.96
C VAL A 48 8.00 42.26 3.37
N ASN A 49 7.73 43.51 3.70
CA ASN A 49 7.05 43.92 4.92
C ASN A 49 5.57 43.47 4.83
N LEU A 50 5.22 42.32 5.42
CA LEU A 50 3.83 41.88 5.54
C LEU A 50 3.12 42.66 6.67
N PRO A 51 1.90 43.17 6.45
CA PRO A 51 1.11 43.76 7.52
C PRO A 51 0.63 42.69 8.51
N VAL A 52 0.91 42.94 9.79
CA VAL A 52 0.38 42.22 10.95
C VAL A 52 -1.14 42.36 10.96
N VAL A 53 -1.86 41.27 10.68
CA VAL A 53 -3.30 41.16 10.90
C VAL A 53 -3.52 40.68 12.33
N GLN A 54 -4.17 41.53 13.13
CA GLN A 54 -4.53 41.26 14.52
C GLN A 54 -5.64 40.17 14.61
N PRO A 55 -5.61 39.30 15.62
CA PRO A 55 -6.75 38.44 15.93
C PRO A 55 -7.83 39.22 16.68
N VAL A 56 -9.04 39.31 16.10
CA VAL A 56 -10.22 39.79 16.81
C VAL A 56 -10.81 38.70 17.69
N THR A 57 -10.93 39.03 18.96
CA THR A 57 -11.44 38.20 20.05
C THR A 57 -12.97 38.25 20.13
N ALA A 58 -13.54 37.04 20.24
CA ALA A 58 -14.79 36.64 20.92
C ALA A 58 -16.16 37.24 20.51
N LEU A 59 -17.05 36.32 20.13
CA LEU A 59 -18.50 36.45 20.15
C LEU A 59 -19.05 35.56 21.29
N PRO A 60 -19.92 36.06 22.18
CA PRO A 60 -20.84 35.23 22.94
C PRO A 60 -22.29 35.58 22.55
N THR A 61 -23.09 34.60 22.19
CA THR A 61 -24.55 34.74 22.26
C THR A 61 -25.20 33.43 22.68
N GLN A 62 -26.18 33.63 23.56
CA GLN A 62 -26.89 32.74 24.46
C GLN A 62 -27.77 31.67 23.79
N SER A 63 -27.93 30.59 24.57
CA SER A 63 -29.16 29.90 24.96
C SER A 63 -30.27 29.66 23.93
N THR A 64 -30.61 28.39 23.73
CA THR A 64 -32.03 27.99 23.78
C THR A 64 -32.16 26.56 24.30
N SER A 65 -32.78 26.47 25.47
CA SER A 65 -33.36 25.27 26.08
C SER A 65 -34.56 24.81 25.26
N ASN A 66 -34.71 23.50 25.05
CA ASN A 66 -36.01 22.89 24.75
C ASN A 66 -36.07 21.49 25.37
N GLU A 67 -36.84 21.42 26.44
CA GLU A 67 -37.45 20.24 27.07
C GLU A 67 -38.46 19.57 26.11
N PRO A 68 -38.68 18.25 26.22
CA PRO A 68 -39.99 17.69 25.92
C PRO A 68 -40.60 17.01 27.15
N THR A 69 -41.76 17.55 27.51
CA THR A 69 -42.73 17.11 28.50
C THR A 69 -43.30 15.71 28.19
N ILE A 70 -43.44 14.92 29.25
CA ILE A 70 -44.12 13.62 29.29
C ILE A 70 -45.64 13.85 29.28
N THR A 71 -46.39 13.11 28.45
CA THR A 71 -47.83 12.87 28.68
C THR A 71 -48.16 11.42 28.35
N LYS A 72 -48.65 10.72 29.38
CA LYS A 72 -49.27 9.38 29.31
C LYS A 72 -50.70 9.52 28.80
N SER A 73 -51.13 8.60 27.93
CA SER A 73 -52.51 8.10 27.97
C SER A 73 -52.54 6.63 27.57
N SER A 74 -53.19 5.86 28.44
CA SER A 74 -53.57 4.46 28.30
C SER A 74 -54.70 4.33 27.27
N ASP A 75 -54.68 3.27 26.46
CA ASP A 75 -55.82 2.33 26.39
C ASP A 75 -55.46 1.05 25.63
N GLN A 76 -56.26 0.03 25.94
CA GLN A 76 -56.00 -1.40 25.96
C GLN A 76 -56.76 -2.10 24.82
N ALA A 77 -56.11 -3.01 24.08
CA ALA A 77 -56.68 -4.21 23.44
C ALA A 77 -55.57 -4.98 22.67
N THR A 78 -55.16 -6.20 23.03
CA THR A 78 -55.79 -7.53 22.74
C THR A 78 -54.99 -8.28 21.64
N VAL A 79 -54.24 -9.30 22.09
CA VAL A 79 -53.68 -10.51 21.43
C VAL A 79 -53.30 -10.52 19.94
N ALA A 80 -52.03 -10.84 19.66
CA ALA A 80 -51.66 -12.01 18.86
C ALA A 80 -50.13 -12.29 18.98
N SER A 81 -49.78 -13.46 19.50
CA SER A 81 -48.46 -14.05 19.38
C SER A 81 -48.07 -14.16 17.91
N ASN A 82 -46.94 -13.57 17.52
CA ASN A 82 -46.08 -14.15 16.50
C ASN A 82 -44.63 -13.88 16.89
N ASN A 83 -44.01 -14.96 17.37
CA ASN A 83 -42.61 -15.03 17.72
C ASN A 83 -41.80 -15.03 16.42
N ALA A 84 -41.63 -13.85 15.82
CA ALA A 84 -40.70 -13.64 14.72
C ALA A 84 -39.31 -13.43 15.34
N GLN A 85 -38.59 -14.54 15.42
CA GLN A 85 -37.19 -14.61 15.78
C GLN A 85 -36.41 -13.64 14.89
N GLN A 86 -36.09 -12.49 15.46
CA GLN A 86 -35.21 -11.50 14.89
C GLN A 86 -33.84 -12.16 14.79
N THR A 87 -33.54 -12.72 13.63
CA THR A 87 -32.21 -13.16 13.23
C THR A 87 -31.31 -11.94 13.33
N LEU A 88 -30.59 -11.84 14.45
CA LEU A 88 -29.37 -11.06 14.55
C LEU A 88 -28.46 -11.55 13.43
N SER A 89 -28.43 -10.79 12.35
CA SER A 89 -27.39 -10.87 11.33
C SER A 89 -26.07 -10.71 12.07
N THR A 90 -25.42 -11.86 12.30
CA THR A 90 -24.06 -11.90 12.79
C THR A 90 -23.24 -11.32 11.65
N GLU A 91 -22.90 -10.05 11.80
CA GLU A 91 -21.96 -9.35 10.95
C GLU A 91 -20.66 -10.17 11.03
N THR A 92 -20.44 -10.99 10.00
CA THR A 92 -19.21 -11.74 9.82
C THR A 92 -18.11 -10.69 9.69
N LYS A 93 -17.49 -10.37 10.82
CA LYS A 93 -16.26 -9.61 10.90
C LYS A 93 -15.25 -10.36 10.06
N GLU A 94 -15.13 -9.94 8.81
CA GLU A 94 -14.22 -10.53 7.83
C GLU A 94 -12.84 -10.52 8.47
N LYS A 95 -12.37 -11.71 8.84
CA LYS A 95 -11.07 -11.87 9.49
C LYS A 95 -10.04 -11.56 8.42
N LEU A 96 -9.58 -10.31 8.41
CA LEU A 96 -8.51 -9.88 7.53
C LEU A 96 -7.35 -10.89 7.64
N PRO A 97 -6.75 -11.29 6.51
CA PRO A 97 -5.68 -12.28 6.51
C PRO A 97 -4.55 -11.80 7.42
N VAL A 98 -4.08 -12.71 8.27
CA VAL A 98 -2.86 -12.49 9.07
C VAL A 98 -1.70 -12.35 8.08
N PHE A 99 -0.87 -11.33 8.24
CA PHE A 99 0.31 -11.15 7.40
C PHE A 99 1.12 -12.45 7.33
N SER A 100 1.38 -12.91 6.10
CA SER A 100 2.16 -14.11 5.84
C SER A 100 3.41 -13.72 5.06
N SER A 101 4.58 -13.95 5.66
CA SER A 101 5.87 -13.74 4.99
C SER A 101 6.10 -14.68 3.79
N LYS A 102 5.29 -15.74 3.64
CA LYS A 102 5.38 -16.65 2.47
C LYS A 102 4.75 -16.06 1.21
N GLN A 103 3.71 -15.23 1.39
CA GLN A 103 3.00 -14.59 0.30
C GLN A 103 2.45 -13.26 0.82
N PRO A 104 3.28 -12.22 0.86
CA PRO A 104 2.89 -10.94 1.42
C PRO A 104 1.78 -10.34 0.55
N GLN A 105 0.79 -9.74 1.22
CA GLN A 105 -0.35 -9.11 0.59
C GLN A 105 -0.60 -7.75 1.23
N ILE A 106 -0.99 -6.77 0.42
CA ILE A 106 -1.55 -5.51 0.88
C ILE A 106 -2.99 -5.43 0.40
N MET A 107 -3.92 -5.19 1.32
CA MET A 107 -5.35 -5.14 1.04
C MET A 107 -5.85 -6.43 0.34
N GLY A 108 -5.26 -7.59 0.65
CA GLY A 108 -5.61 -8.86 0.01
C GLY A 108 -5.13 -9.04 -1.44
N LEU A 109 -4.29 -8.13 -1.94
CA LEU A 109 -3.63 -8.21 -3.23
C LEU A 109 -2.18 -8.68 -3.06
N ALA A 110 -1.80 -9.72 -3.80
CA ALA A 110 -0.43 -10.20 -3.94
C ALA A 110 0.18 -9.74 -5.27
N ILE A 111 1.52 -9.67 -5.30
CA ILE A 111 2.26 -9.49 -6.55
C ILE A 111 1.95 -10.62 -7.53
N GLY A 112 1.81 -10.27 -8.80
CA GLY A 112 1.51 -11.17 -9.92
C GLY A 112 0.03 -11.53 -10.08
N GLU A 113 -0.85 -11.12 -9.16
CA GLU A 113 -2.29 -11.30 -9.35
C GLU A 113 -2.81 -10.43 -10.50
N ALA A 114 -3.86 -10.92 -11.17
CA ALA A 114 -4.40 -10.27 -12.36
C ALA A 114 -5.07 -8.93 -12.04
N GLN A 115 -4.94 -7.97 -12.96
CA GLN A 115 -5.57 -6.64 -12.90
C GLN A 115 -7.07 -6.69 -12.60
N GLU A 116 -7.78 -7.68 -13.14
CA GLU A 116 -9.22 -7.86 -12.94
C GLU A 116 -9.58 -8.04 -11.46
N LYS A 117 -8.69 -8.66 -10.67
CA LYS A 117 -8.92 -8.84 -9.22
C LYS A 117 -9.03 -7.48 -8.51
N ALA A 118 -8.16 -6.54 -8.85
CA ALA A 118 -8.21 -5.19 -8.29
C ALA A 118 -9.50 -4.46 -8.66
N ILE A 119 -9.93 -4.57 -9.93
CA ILE A 119 -11.18 -3.95 -10.40
C ILE A 119 -12.41 -4.56 -9.70
N VAL A 120 -12.43 -5.89 -9.53
CA VAL A 120 -13.52 -6.57 -8.82
C VAL A 120 -13.60 -6.12 -7.36
N GLN A 121 -12.45 -5.94 -6.70
CA GLN A 121 -12.40 -5.62 -5.28
C GLN A 121 -12.61 -4.13 -4.97
N TYR A 122 -12.10 -3.23 -5.82
CA TYR A 122 -12.05 -1.79 -5.56
C TYR A 122 -12.83 -0.94 -6.56
N GLY A 123 -13.39 -1.56 -7.60
CA GLY A 123 -14.08 -0.85 -8.67
C GLY A 123 -13.10 -0.16 -9.64
N LYS A 124 -13.64 0.78 -10.42
CA LYS A 124 -12.86 1.55 -11.39
C LYS A 124 -11.91 2.52 -10.68
N PRO A 125 -10.68 2.71 -11.18
CA PRO A 125 -9.77 3.70 -10.62
C PRO A 125 -10.27 5.13 -10.86
N LEU A 126 -9.83 6.06 -10.02
CA LEU A 126 -10.06 7.49 -10.20
C LEU A 126 -9.26 8.04 -11.39
N GLU A 127 -8.05 7.51 -11.57
CA GLU A 127 -7.15 7.89 -12.64
C GLU A 127 -6.32 6.69 -13.09
N THR A 128 -5.92 6.69 -14.36
CA THR A 128 -5.03 5.69 -14.93
C THR A 128 -3.97 6.40 -15.76
N TYR A 129 -2.71 6.06 -15.54
CA TYR A 129 -1.59 6.59 -16.29
C TYR A 129 -0.49 5.54 -16.45
N ILE A 130 0.42 5.77 -17.39
CA ILE A 130 1.60 4.91 -17.59
C ILE A 130 2.79 5.57 -16.91
N MET A 131 3.48 4.82 -16.07
CA MET A 131 4.79 5.16 -15.56
C MET A 131 5.83 4.57 -16.50
N GLU A 132 6.57 5.44 -17.17
CA GLU A 132 7.64 5.03 -18.07
C GLU A 132 8.79 4.42 -17.27
N ASP A 133 9.10 3.17 -17.54
CA ASP A 133 10.33 2.50 -17.11
C ASP A 133 11.04 1.99 -18.39
N PRO A 134 12.35 2.26 -18.56
CA PRO A 134 13.08 1.84 -19.75
C PRO A 134 13.07 0.32 -20.00
N ALA A 135 12.91 -0.50 -18.95
CA ALA A 135 12.84 -1.94 -19.04
C ALA A 135 11.40 -2.43 -19.23
N GLU A 136 10.46 -1.98 -18.40
CA GLU A 136 9.06 -2.41 -18.48
C GLU A 136 8.07 -1.33 -18.02
N PRO A 137 7.31 -0.69 -18.93
CA PRO A 137 6.35 0.35 -18.55
C PRO A 137 5.26 -0.20 -17.63
N ILE A 138 4.87 0.59 -16.62
CA ILE A 138 3.90 0.19 -15.60
C ILE A 138 2.61 0.98 -15.77
N THR A 139 1.49 0.28 -15.95
CA THR A 139 0.17 0.92 -15.89
C THR A 139 -0.23 1.11 -14.44
N VAL A 140 -0.52 2.33 -14.02
CA VAL A 140 -0.88 2.66 -12.64
C VAL A 140 -2.37 3.00 -12.55
N TYR A 141 -3.06 2.33 -11.64
CA TYR A 141 -4.42 2.66 -11.22
C TYR A 141 -4.37 3.42 -9.90
N GLN A 142 -4.86 4.66 -9.91
CA GLN A 142 -4.92 5.51 -8.73
C GLN A 142 -6.32 5.46 -8.12
N TYR A 143 -6.39 5.20 -6.82
CA TYR A 143 -7.60 5.24 -6.00
C TYR A 143 -7.46 6.29 -4.88
N ASP A 144 -8.52 6.54 -4.11
CA ASP A 144 -8.44 7.43 -2.95
C ASP A 144 -7.56 6.78 -1.85
N GLY A 145 -6.31 7.23 -1.77
CA GLY A 145 -5.39 6.86 -0.70
C GLY A 145 -4.51 5.63 -0.95
N PHE A 146 -4.60 5.02 -2.14
CA PHE A 146 -3.71 3.95 -2.58
C PHE A 146 -3.59 3.90 -4.10
N SER A 147 -2.56 3.25 -4.60
CA SER A 147 -2.39 2.95 -6.02
C SER A 147 -1.89 1.53 -6.25
N ILE A 148 -2.15 1.02 -7.45
CA ILE A 148 -1.74 -0.32 -7.88
C ILE A 148 -1.07 -0.18 -9.25
N GLY A 149 0.14 -0.70 -9.37
CA GLY A 149 0.86 -0.77 -10.64
C GLY A 149 0.75 -2.16 -11.24
N PHE A 150 0.56 -2.23 -12.56
CA PHE A 150 0.50 -3.46 -13.34
C PHE A 150 1.61 -3.47 -14.40
N ASN A 151 2.26 -4.61 -14.54
CA ASN A 151 3.25 -4.85 -15.57
C ASN A 151 2.60 -5.07 -16.94
N THR A 152 3.39 -5.32 -17.98
CA THR A 152 2.89 -5.47 -19.36
C THR A 152 2.01 -6.70 -19.58
N THR A 153 2.06 -7.67 -18.65
CA THR A 153 1.21 -8.87 -18.65
C THR A 153 -0.10 -8.68 -17.85
N ASN A 154 -0.38 -7.45 -17.40
CA ASN A 154 -1.49 -7.09 -16.50
C ASN A 154 -1.43 -7.80 -15.13
N GLY A 155 -0.24 -8.21 -14.69
CA GLY A 155 0.00 -8.70 -13.34
C GLY A 155 0.35 -7.55 -12.40
N ILE A 156 -0.10 -7.60 -11.15
CA ILE A 156 0.24 -6.60 -10.12
C ILE A 156 1.76 -6.58 -9.90
N GLN A 157 2.39 -5.45 -10.22
CA GLN A 157 3.82 -5.18 -9.99
C GLN A 157 4.04 -4.46 -8.67
N PHE A 158 3.13 -3.57 -8.26
CA PHE A 158 3.20 -2.96 -6.94
C PHE A 158 1.83 -2.55 -6.39
N VAL A 159 1.78 -2.39 -5.07
CA VAL A 159 0.67 -1.78 -4.33
C VAL A 159 1.23 -0.75 -3.35
N ASP A 160 0.71 0.47 -3.36
CA ASP A 160 1.16 1.58 -2.50
C ASP A 160 -0.01 2.16 -1.70
N VAL A 161 0.06 2.13 -0.38
CA VAL A 161 -0.91 2.73 0.54
C VAL A 161 -0.30 3.96 1.18
N SER A 162 -0.92 5.11 0.94
CA SER A 162 -0.42 6.44 1.35
C SER A 162 -1.41 7.26 2.19
N SER A 163 -2.60 6.70 2.48
CA SER A 163 -3.64 7.35 3.29
C SER A 163 -4.01 6.57 4.54
N THR A 164 -4.22 7.27 5.65
CA THR A 164 -4.67 6.71 6.93
C THR A 164 -6.09 6.13 6.87
N LYS A 165 -6.87 6.50 5.84
CA LYS A 165 -8.23 5.97 5.61
C LYS A 165 -8.20 4.53 5.10
N VAL A 166 -7.09 4.08 4.53
CA VAL A 166 -6.95 2.78 3.90
C VAL A 166 -6.40 1.78 4.90
N ASN A 167 -7.05 0.62 5.00
CA ASN A 167 -6.59 -0.49 5.82
C ASN A 167 -5.70 -1.42 4.99
N PRO A 168 -4.38 -1.52 5.27
CA PRO A 168 -3.46 -2.32 4.47
C PRO A 168 -3.66 -3.84 4.65
N GLY A 169 -4.48 -4.30 5.61
CA GLY A 169 -4.70 -5.72 5.86
C GLY A 169 -3.51 -6.45 6.53
N LEU A 170 -2.60 -5.72 7.17
CA LEU A 170 -1.34 -6.24 7.72
C LEU A 170 -1.42 -6.43 9.25
N SER A 171 -2.21 -7.40 9.72
CA SER A 171 -2.30 -7.75 11.15
C SER A 171 -2.61 -6.57 12.10
N GLY A 172 -3.41 -5.60 11.64
CA GLY A 172 -3.75 -4.40 12.42
C GLY A 172 -2.80 -3.21 12.26
N LEU A 173 -1.74 -3.34 11.46
CA LEU A 173 -0.86 -2.23 11.11
C LEU A 173 -1.63 -1.12 10.36
N ARG A 174 -1.31 0.13 10.66
CA ARG A 174 -1.89 1.35 10.05
C ARG A 174 -0.83 2.42 9.84
N LEU A 175 -1.06 3.31 8.88
CA LEU A 175 -0.29 4.55 8.78
C LEU A 175 -0.44 5.40 10.05
N GLY A 176 0.62 6.13 10.39
CA GLY A 176 0.71 6.91 11.62
C GLY A 176 1.12 6.12 12.87
N GLN A 177 1.09 4.79 12.84
CA GLN A 177 1.68 3.98 13.91
C GLN A 177 3.20 4.09 13.91
N THR A 178 3.81 3.83 15.05
CA THR A 178 5.27 3.90 15.22
C THR A 178 5.97 2.71 14.58
N SER A 179 7.25 2.89 14.23
CA SER A 179 8.11 1.80 13.78
C SER A 179 8.20 0.67 14.81
N ALA A 180 8.20 0.97 16.10
CA ALA A 180 8.20 -0.04 17.16
C ALA A 180 6.95 -0.93 17.12
N GLN A 181 5.76 -0.32 16.99
CA GLN A 181 4.50 -1.07 16.84
C GLN A 181 4.50 -1.94 15.58
N ALA A 182 5.12 -1.47 14.49
CA ALA A 182 5.26 -2.28 13.29
C ALA A 182 6.07 -3.56 13.52
N LEU A 183 7.16 -3.47 14.29
CA LEU A 183 8.01 -4.62 14.62
C LEU A 183 7.31 -5.61 15.56
N GLU A 184 6.45 -5.12 16.45
CA GLU A 184 5.61 -5.99 17.30
C GLU A 184 4.57 -6.76 16.48
N LEU A 185 3.95 -6.11 15.49
CA LEU A 185 2.87 -6.70 14.69
C LEU A 185 3.37 -7.61 13.57
N LEU A 186 4.47 -7.24 12.91
CA LEU A 186 5.00 -7.96 11.73
C LEU A 186 6.23 -8.81 12.04
N GLY A 187 6.84 -8.64 13.21
CA GLY A 187 8.03 -9.36 13.63
C GLY A 187 9.34 -8.75 13.12
N LYS A 188 10.37 -9.57 13.02
CA LYS A 188 11.72 -9.13 12.66
C LYS A 188 11.82 -8.81 11.15
N PRO A 189 12.26 -7.61 10.76
CA PRO A 189 12.49 -7.25 9.36
C PRO A 189 13.88 -7.67 8.87
N ASP A 190 14.05 -7.68 7.55
CA ASP A 190 15.35 -7.84 6.89
C ASP A 190 16.19 -6.57 6.96
N LYS A 191 15.53 -5.39 6.85
CA LYS A 191 16.17 -4.09 7.01
C LYS A 191 15.36 -3.21 7.95
N ASN A 192 16.05 -2.51 8.84
CA ASN A 192 15.44 -1.53 9.73
C ASN A 192 16.39 -0.33 9.85
N THR A 193 15.99 0.80 9.28
CA THR A 193 16.70 2.07 9.39
C THR A 193 15.75 3.15 9.90
N SER A 194 16.25 4.36 10.15
CA SER A 194 15.41 5.49 10.53
C SER A 194 14.41 5.94 9.47
N TYR A 195 14.56 5.48 8.21
CA TYR A 195 13.76 5.91 7.07
C TYR A 195 12.90 4.79 6.47
N VAL A 196 13.31 3.54 6.65
CA VAL A 196 12.63 2.40 6.03
C VAL A 196 12.77 1.15 6.87
N ILE A 197 11.68 0.41 6.99
CA ILE A 197 11.66 -0.99 7.41
C ILE A 197 11.29 -1.83 6.18
N SER A 198 12.00 -2.92 5.91
CA SER A 198 11.66 -3.83 4.81
C SER A 198 11.64 -5.29 5.22
N TYR A 199 10.67 -6.01 4.66
CA TYR A 199 10.51 -7.46 4.75
C TYR A 199 10.60 -8.03 3.34
N ASN A 200 11.58 -8.87 3.11
CA ASN A 200 11.88 -9.44 1.81
C ASN A 200 11.39 -10.89 1.78
N THR A 201 10.84 -11.25 0.63
CA THR A 201 10.43 -12.61 0.33
C THR A 201 11.04 -13.00 -1.01
N LYS A 202 10.79 -14.23 -1.47
CA LYS A 202 11.30 -14.66 -2.77
C LYS A 202 10.69 -13.91 -3.94
N THR A 203 9.46 -13.41 -3.78
CA THR A 203 8.66 -12.86 -4.87
C THR A 203 8.31 -11.39 -4.69
N ALA A 204 8.54 -10.84 -3.49
CA ALA A 204 8.10 -9.49 -3.17
C ALA A 204 8.89 -8.85 -2.02
N ILE A 205 8.88 -7.52 -1.99
CA ILE A 205 9.45 -6.70 -0.93
C ILE A 205 8.34 -5.82 -0.35
N LEU A 206 8.04 -6.00 0.93
CA LEU A 206 7.20 -5.09 1.71
C LEU A 206 8.07 -4.00 2.33
N LYS A 207 7.78 -2.73 2.04
CA LYS A 207 8.44 -1.55 2.61
C LYS A 207 7.46 -0.73 3.45
N LEU A 208 7.93 -0.27 4.60
CA LEU A 208 7.30 0.76 5.41
C LEU A 208 8.19 1.99 5.38
N ASP A 209 7.70 3.08 4.80
CA ASP A 209 8.44 4.35 4.82
C ASP A 209 8.21 5.04 6.16
N ILE A 210 9.29 5.42 6.83
CA ILE A 210 9.29 5.95 8.20
C ILE A 210 9.70 7.42 8.20
N ASP A 211 8.91 8.26 8.87
CA ASP A 211 9.36 9.61 9.19
C ASP A 211 10.48 9.53 10.24
N PRO A 212 11.71 10.01 9.94
CA PRO A 212 12.85 9.86 10.83
C PRO A 212 12.73 10.70 12.11
N LYS A 213 11.86 11.71 12.16
CA LYS A 213 11.63 12.58 13.32
C LYS A 213 10.60 11.97 14.27
N THR A 214 9.43 11.62 13.75
CA THR A 214 8.31 11.11 14.57
C THR A 214 8.38 9.60 14.78
N LYS A 215 9.18 8.90 13.96
CA LYS A 215 9.24 7.43 13.88
C LYS A 215 7.91 6.79 13.49
N THR A 216 7.05 7.52 12.78
CA THR A 216 5.75 7.02 12.32
C THR A 216 5.81 6.52 10.88
N ILE A 217 4.95 5.56 10.55
CA ILE A 217 4.81 5.01 9.21
C ILE A 217 4.03 6.01 8.35
N GLN A 218 4.62 6.43 7.23
CA GLN A 218 4.04 7.37 6.28
C GLN A 218 3.44 6.68 5.07
N SER A 219 4.00 5.55 4.65
CA SER A 219 3.46 4.74 3.56
C SER A 219 3.78 3.26 3.76
N ILE A 220 3.01 2.40 3.11
CA ILE A 220 3.21 0.95 3.08
C ILE A 220 3.17 0.51 1.62
N LYS A 221 4.25 -0.10 1.13
CA LYS A 221 4.40 -0.47 -0.27
C LYS A 221 4.76 -1.94 -0.41
N LEU A 222 4.14 -2.64 -1.34
CA LEU A 222 4.51 -3.99 -1.74
C LEU A 222 4.99 -3.94 -3.19
N PHE A 223 6.20 -4.40 -3.44
CA PHE A 223 6.80 -4.46 -4.78
C PHE A 223 7.06 -5.91 -5.17
N GLY A 224 6.91 -6.24 -6.44
CA GLY A 224 7.53 -7.43 -7.02
C GLY A 224 9.05 -7.33 -6.95
N VAL A 225 9.71 -8.48 -6.88
CA VAL A 225 11.14 -8.54 -7.16
C VAL A 225 11.30 -8.57 -8.68
N GLU A 226 12.15 -7.71 -9.23
CA GLU A 226 12.57 -7.82 -10.62
C GLU A 226 13.33 -9.16 -10.77
N GLU A 227 12.88 -10.04 -11.66
CA GLU A 227 13.65 -11.24 -11.97
C GLU A 227 14.85 -10.82 -12.82
N SER A 228 16.05 -10.90 -12.23
CA SER A 228 17.33 -10.56 -12.86
C SER A 228 17.79 -11.61 -13.88
#